data_AF-A0A0U2JFF1-F1
#
_entry.id   AF-A0A0U2JFF1-F1
#
_cell.length_a   1.000
_cell.length_b   1.000
_cell.length_c   1.000
_cell.angle_alpha   90.00
_cell.angle_beta   90.00
_cell.angle_gamma   90.00
#
_symmetry.space_group_name_H-M   'P 1'
#
loop_
_entity.id
_entity.type
_entity.pdbx_description
1 polymer ?
#
loop_
_entity_poly.entity_id
_entity_poly.type
_entity_poly.pdbx_seq_one_letter_code
_entity_poly.pdbx_strand_id
1 'polypeptide(L)'
;MREPDVTQATLSSDRAPPFSGISRDALVLRLGVAALVGWLLLTIALPLWSLLSKSFQDGDGNFVGLANYVIYFSTPSLFGSIYNSVWVAVVSTVIVIPIAFIYAYTLTRTKIPMKGLLYSAALLPLFAPSLLSAISLIYLFGNQGLLKGFLFGGSIYGPAGIVVADL
;
A
#
# COMPACT_ATOMS: atom_id res chain seq x y z
N MET A 1 -33.94 69.88 -4.80
CA MET A 1 -32.68 69.61 -4.09
C MET A 1 -32.36 68.15 -4.38
N ARG A 2 -31.23 67.87 -5.05
CA ARG A 2 -30.83 66.54 -5.55
C ARG A 2 -30.58 65.60 -4.37
N GLU A 3 -31.24 64.45 -4.35
CA GLU A 3 -30.66 63.23 -3.76
C GLU A 3 -30.21 62.33 -4.92
N PRO A 4 -28.89 62.16 -5.12
CA PRO A 4 -28.36 61.28 -6.15
C PRO A 4 -28.32 59.83 -5.66
N ASP A 5 -29.04 58.97 -6.38
CA ASP A 5 -28.61 57.65 -6.86
C ASP A 5 -27.82 56.73 -5.89
N VAL A 6 -28.52 56.16 -4.91
CA VAL A 6 -28.00 55.07 -4.05
C VAL A 6 -28.03 53.70 -4.77
N THR A 7 -28.57 53.64 -5.99
CA THR A 7 -28.76 52.39 -6.75
C THR A 7 -27.55 52.01 -7.61
N GLN A 8 -26.54 52.88 -7.77
CA GLN A 8 -25.33 52.57 -8.56
C GLN A 8 -24.12 52.09 -7.74
N ALA A 9 -24.18 52.10 -6.41
CA ALA A 9 -23.04 51.70 -5.57
C ALA A 9 -22.85 50.17 -5.42
N THR A 10 -23.77 49.34 -5.96
CA THR A 10 -23.72 47.88 -5.80
C THR A 10 -23.35 47.11 -7.07
N LEU A 11 -23.05 47.78 -8.19
CA LEU A 11 -22.79 47.14 -9.49
C LEU A 11 -21.39 47.33 -10.06
N SER A 12 -20.37 47.62 -9.24
CA SER A 12 -18.99 47.71 -9.74
C SER A 12 -17.96 47.20 -8.74
N SER A 13 -17.95 45.90 -8.51
CA SER A 13 -16.69 45.16 -8.33
C SER A 13 -16.92 43.69 -8.63
N ASP A 14 -17.40 43.43 -9.84
CA ASP A 14 -17.08 42.21 -10.58
C ASP A 14 -15.56 42.20 -10.80
N ARG A 15 -14.80 41.85 -9.74
CA ARG A 15 -13.39 41.48 -9.89
C ARG A 15 -13.40 40.05 -10.38
N ALA A 16 -13.46 39.92 -11.70
CA ALA A 16 -12.99 38.74 -12.41
C ALA A 16 -11.74 38.19 -11.69
N PRO A 17 -11.62 36.86 -11.51
CA PRO A 17 -10.42 36.30 -10.91
C PRO A 17 -9.23 36.83 -11.72
N PRO A 18 -8.20 37.43 -11.08
CA PRO A 18 -7.05 37.81 -11.84
C PRO A 18 -6.48 36.48 -12.36
N PHE A 19 -6.61 36.26 -13.66
CA PHE A 19 -5.72 35.40 -14.40
C PHE A 19 -4.32 36.03 -14.28
N SER A 20 -3.74 35.95 -13.08
CA SER A 20 -2.42 36.47 -12.78
C SER A 20 -1.43 35.55 -13.46
N GLY A 21 -0.66 36.11 -14.40
CA GLY A 21 0.46 35.43 -15.02
C GLY A 21 1.33 34.78 -13.95
N ILE A 22 1.91 33.64 -14.30
CA ILE A 22 2.76 32.79 -13.44
C ILE A 22 3.50 33.64 -12.41
N SER A 23 2.99 33.67 -11.17
CA SER A 23 3.67 34.39 -10.10
C SER A 23 5.01 33.69 -9.88
N ARG A 24 6.08 34.45 -9.62
CA ARG A 24 7.41 33.88 -9.38
C ARG A 24 7.36 32.83 -8.27
N ASP A 25 6.49 33.02 -7.28
CA ASP A 25 6.24 32.07 -6.18
C ASP A 25 5.60 30.76 -6.67
N ALA A 26 4.62 30.83 -7.58
CA ALA A 26 4.04 29.64 -8.21
C ALA A 26 5.06 28.90 -9.08
N LEU A 27 5.96 29.62 -9.76
CA LEU A 27 7.05 29.02 -10.53
C LEU A 27 8.06 28.32 -9.62
N VAL A 28 8.51 28.99 -8.55
CA VAL A 28 9.43 28.42 -7.56
C VAL A 28 8.84 27.17 -6.90
N LEU A 29 7.57 27.22 -6.51
CA LEU A 29 6.89 26.06 -5.91
C LEU A 29 6.79 24.89 -6.92
N ARG A 30 6.42 25.15 -8.17
CA ARG A 30 6.36 24.12 -9.21
C ARG A 30 7.72 23.51 -9.52
N LEU A 31 8.77 24.34 -9.61
CA LEU A 31 10.14 23.87 -9.81
C LEU A 31 10.63 23.06 -8.61
N GLY A 32 10.31 23.48 -7.38
CA GLY A 32 10.63 22.74 -6.16
C GLY A 32 9.94 21.38 -6.12
N VAL A 33 8.65 21.31 -6.45
CA VAL A 33 7.90 20.05 -6.55
C VAL A 33 8.47 19.17 -7.67
N ALA A 34 8.76 19.73 -8.84
CA ALA A 34 9.34 18.99 -9.95
C ALA A 34 10.73 18.43 -9.61
N ALA A 35 11.57 19.20 -8.91
CA ALA A 35 12.86 18.75 -8.42
C ALA A 35 12.72 17.63 -7.38
N LEU A 36 11.77 17.74 -6.44
CA LEU A 36 11.50 16.70 -5.45
C LEU A 36 11.02 15.39 -6.11
N VAL A 37 10.09 15.49 -7.06
CA VAL A 37 9.61 14.34 -7.83
C VAL A 37 10.74 13.73 -8.65
N GLY A 38 11.54 14.56 -9.34
CA GLY A 38 12.71 14.11 -10.09
C GLY A 38 13.72 13.39 -9.20
N TRP A 39 14.02 13.95 -8.04
CA TRP A 39 14.89 13.34 -7.03
C TRP A 39 14.36 11.97 -6.55
N LEU A 40 13.06 11.90 -6.23
CA LEU A 40 12.41 10.66 -5.80
C LEU A 40 12.48 9.59 -6.91
N LEU A 41 12.15 9.98 -8.15
CA LEU A 41 12.18 9.08 -9.30
C LEU A 41 13.60 8.57 -9.55
N LEU A 42 14.61 9.43 -9.51
CA LEU A 42 16.01 9.01 -9.67
C LEU A 42 16.44 8.03 -8.57
N THR A 43 16.10 8.33 -7.32
CA THR A 43 16.44 7.49 -6.17
C THR A 43 15.82 6.09 -6.27
N ILE A 44 14.61 5.97 -6.83
CA ILE A 44 13.94 4.68 -7.06
C ILE A 44 14.45 4.00 -8.34
N ALA A 45 14.65 4.77 -9.42
CA ALA A 45 15.03 4.23 -10.72
C ALA A 45 16.44 3.61 -10.71
N LEU A 46 17.40 4.20 -9.98
CA LEU A 46 18.77 3.70 -9.92
C LEU A 46 18.89 2.26 -9.36
N PRO A 47 18.35 1.92 -8.17
CA PRO A 47 18.42 0.54 -7.67
C PRO A 47 17.59 -0.43 -8.51
N LEU A 48 16.45 0.00 -9.08
CA LEU A 48 15.67 -0.83 -9.99
C LEU A 48 16.44 -1.13 -11.28
N TRP A 49 17.12 -0.13 -11.85
CA TRP A 49 17.99 -0.32 -13.00
C TRP A 49 19.15 -1.25 -12.67
N SER A 50 19.79 -1.07 -11.52
CA SER A 50 20.88 -1.95 -11.08
C SER A 50 20.42 -3.40 -10.85
N LEU A 51 19.21 -3.60 -10.34
CA LEU A 51 18.62 -4.93 -10.18
C LEU A 51 18.30 -5.55 -11.54
N LEU A 52 17.74 -4.76 -12.46
CA LEU A 52 17.44 -5.19 -13.82
C LEU A 52 18.72 -5.54 -14.59
N SER A 53 19.77 -4.73 -14.51
CA SER A 53 21.04 -5.01 -15.20
C SER A 53 21.67 -6.30 -14.69
N LYS A 54 21.60 -6.58 -13.39
CA LYS A 54 22.05 -7.84 -12.80
C LYS A 54 21.28 -9.07 -13.32
N SER A 55 20.01 -8.92 -13.72
CA SER A 55 19.27 -10.03 -14.33
C SER A 55 19.91 -10.52 -15.65
N PHE A 56 20.70 -9.68 -16.32
CA PHE A 56 21.43 -10.01 -17.55
C PHE A 56 22.91 -10.32 -17.32
N GLN A 57 23.38 -10.30 -16.06
CA GLN A 57 24.78 -10.54 -15.70
C GLN A 57 24.92 -11.81 -14.85
N ASP A 58 26.09 -12.45 -14.86
CA ASP A 58 26.42 -13.54 -13.93
C ASP A 58 26.94 -13.01 -12.58
N GLY A 59 27.32 -13.93 -11.68
CA GLY A 59 27.88 -13.60 -10.37
C GLY A 59 29.22 -12.85 -10.42
N ASP A 60 29.95 -12.96 -11.53
CA ASP A 60 31.25 -12.32 -11.77
C ASP A 60 31.11 -10.98 -12.53
N GLY A 61 29.87 -10.62 -12.93
CA GLY A 61 29.55 -9.37 -13.63
C GLY A 61 29.60 -9.45 -15.16
N ASN A 62 29.81 -10.64 -15.74
CA ASN A 62 29.80 -10.82 -17.20
C ASN A 62 28.38 -10.80 -17.74
N PHE A 63 28.17 -10.21 -18.91
CA PHE A 63 26.87 -10.20 -19.57
C PHE A 63 26.53 -11.59 -20.14
N VAL A 64 25.49 -12.22 -19.59
CA VAL A 64 25.00 -13.56 -19.97
C VAL A 64 23.65 -13.51 -20.70
N GLY A 65 23.15 -12.31 -21.01
CA GLY A 65 21.91 -12.12 -21.75
C GLY A 65 20.71 -12.75 -21.03
N LEU A 66 20.00 -13.66 -21.70
CA LEU A 66 18.78 -14.29 -21.17
C LEU A 66 19.02 -15.62 -20.42
N ALA A 67 20.28 -16.02 -20.21
CA ALA A 67 20.59 -17.31 -19.57
C ALA A 67 19.94 -17.47 -18.19
N ASN A 68 19.96 -16.41 -17.38
CA ASN A 68 19.32 -16.38 -16.06
C ASN A 68 17.81 -16.60 -16.14
N TYR A 69 17.15 -16.07 -17.17
CA TYR A 69 15.70 -16.25 -17.39
C TYR A 69 15.38 -17.70 -17.76
N VAL A 70 16.18 -18.31 -18.64
CA VAL A 70 16.00 -19.73 -19.01
C VAL A 70 16.15 -20.62 -17.79
N ILE A 71 17.17 -20.39 -16.96
CA ILE A 71 17.37 -21.12 -15.70
C ILE A 71 16.18 -20.90 -14.76
N TYR A 72 15.71 -19.65 -14.63
CA TYR A 72 14.57 -19.30 -13.78
C TYR A 72 13.30 -20.06 -14.17
N PHE A 73 12.94 -20.05 -15.46
CA PHE A 73 11.76 -20.76 -15.98
C PHE A 73 11.92 -22.28 -16.03
N SER A 74 13.15 -22.79 -16.09
CA SER A 74 13.43 -24.23 -16.06
C SER A 74 13.49 -24.82 -14.64
N THR A 75 13.44 -23.97 -13.60
CA THR A 75 13.49 -24.39 -12.20
C THR A 75 12.08 -24.52 -11.62
N PRO A 76 11.55 -25.74 -11.40
CA PRO A 76 10.14 -25.94 -11.03
C PRO A 76 9.76 -25.28 -9.69
N SER A 77 10.70 -25.17 -8.76
CA SER A 77 10.46 -24.55 -7.44
C SER A 77 10.23 -23.04 -7.51
N LEU A 78 10.76 -22.35 -8.51
CA LEU A 78 10.55 -20.91 -8.70
C LEU A 78 9.16 -20.64 -9.24
N PHE A 79 8.69 -21.46 -10.18
CA PHE A 79 7.31 -21.40 -10.65
C PHE A 79 6.31 -21.73 -9.54
N GLY A 80 6.60 -22.76 -8.72
CA GLY A 80 5.80 -23.10 -7.54
C GLY A 80 5.69 -21.93 -6.55
N SER A 81 6.78 -21.19 -6.34
CA SER A 81 6.79 -20.01 -5.47
C SER A 81 5.88 -18.90 -5.99
N ILE A 82 5.92 -18.60 -7.29
CA ILE A 82 5.02 -17.60 -7.90
C ILE A 82 3.56 -18.01 -7.71
N TYR A 83 3.22 -19.26 -8.01
CA TYR A 83 1.87 -19.77 -7.85
C TYR A 83 1.39 -19.64 -6.39
N ASN A 84 2.22 -20.06 -5.43
CA ASN A 84 1.88 -19.97 -4.01
C ASN A 84 1.64 -18.50 -3.58
N SER A 85 2.48 -17.56 -4.01
CA SER A 85 2.31 -16.14 -3.68
C SER A 85 1.03 -15.56 -4.28
N VAL A 86 0.74 -15.84 -5.55
CA VAL A 86 -0.50 -15.38 -6.21
C VAL A 86 -1.72 -16.01 -5.55
N TRP A 87 -1.66 -17.30 -5.25
CA TRP A 87 -2.75 -18.02 -4.58
C TRP A 87 -3.06 -17.43 -3.20
N VAL A 88 -2.02 -17.23 -2.37
CA VAL A 88 -2.17 -16.60 -1.05
C VAL A 88 -2.74 -15.19 -1.19
N ALA A 89 -2.21 -14.36 -2.09
CA ALA A 89 -2.69 -12.99 -2.30
C ALA A 89 -4.16 -12.95 -2.71
N VAL A 90 -4.59 -13.82 -3.62
CA VAL A 90 -5.99 -13.90 -4.07
C VAL A 90 -6.90 -14.37 -2.94
N VAL A 91 -6.54 -15.44 -2.24
CA VAL A 91 -7.35 -15.99 -1.14
C VAL A 91 -7.48 -14.98 -0.01
N SER A 92 -6.37 -14.36 0.42
CA SER A 92 -6.39 -13.32 1.45
C SER A 92 -7.25 -12.14 1.01
N THR A 93 -7.11 -11.65 -0.23
CA THR A 93 -7.92 -10.52 -0.74
C THR A 93 -9.41 -10.83 -0.74
N VAL A 94 -9.81 -12.02 -1.20
CA VAL A 94 -11.21 -12.45 -1.24
C VAL A 94 -11.82 -12.55 0.15
N ILE A 95 -11.05 -12.90 1.18
CA ILE A 95 -11.51 -12.99 2.57
C ILE A 95 -11.50 -11.62 3.25
N VAL A 96 -10.44 -10.82 3.09
CA VAL A 96 -10.28 -9.53 3.76
C VAL A 96 -11.30 -8.52 3.27
N ILE A 97 -11.54 -8.41 1.95
CA ILE A 97 -12.46 -7.42 1.37
C ILE A 97 -13.85 -7.44 2.03
N PRO A 98 -14.57 -8.58 2.09
CA PRO A 98 -15.91 -8.60 2.69
C PRO A 98 -15.87 -8.30 4.19
N ILE A 99 -14.88 -8.82 4.93
CA ILE A 99 -14.76 -8.58 6.38
C ILE A 99 -14.49 -7.09 6.65
N ALA A 100 -13.48 -6.52 5.98
CA ALA A 100 -13.12 -5.12 6.09
C ALA A 100 -14.26 -4.20 5.64
N PHE A 101 -14.98 -4.56 4.59
CA PHE A 101 -16.14 -3.81 4.12
C PHE A 101 -17.27 -3.82 5.15
N ILE A 102 -17.64 -4.97 5.70
CA ILE A 102 -18.67 -5.07 6.75
C ILE A 102 -18.26 -4.23 7.96
N TYR A 103 -17.00 -4.34 8.37
CA TYR A 103 -16.47 -3.59 9.50
C TYR A 103 -16.52 -2.07 9.28
N ALA A 104 -16.00 -1.60 8.14
CA ALA A 104 -16.02 -0.18 7.76
C ALA A 104 -17.44 0.34 7.57
N TYR A 105 -18.34 -0.44 6.96
CA TYR A 105 -19.74 -0.11 6.80
C TYR A 105 -20.44 0.06 8.15
N THR A 106 -20.20 -0.87 9.08
CA THR A 106 -20.78 -0.82 10.43
C THR A 106 -20.31 0.42 11.19
N LEU A 107 -19.02 0.77 11.09
CA LEU A 107 -18.49 1.97 11.73
C LEU A 107 -18.99 3.28 11.11
N THR A 108 -19.21 3.31 9.79
CA THR A 108 -19.55 4.55 9.07
C THR A 108 -21.06 4.80 8.98
N ARG A 109 -21.89 3.75 8.86
CA ARG A 109 -23.32 3.86 8.60
C ARG A 109 -24.22 3.45 9.76
N THR A 110 -23.71 2.75 10.77
CA THR A 110 -24.53 2.25 11.89
C THR A 110 -24.26 3.01 13.19
N LYS A 111 -25.29 3.17 14.02
CA LYS A 111 -25.18 3.70 15.39
C LYS A 111 -24.87 2.56 16.36
N ILE A 112 -23.61 2.14 16.42
CA ILE A 112 -23.16 1.11 17.38
C ILE A 112 -22.60 1.75 18.66
N PRO A 113 -22.84 1.16 19.85
CA PRO A 113 -22.14 1.57 21.06
C PRO A 113 -20.63 1.29 20.91
N MET A 114 -19.78 2.06 21.60
CA MET A 114 -18.31 1.89 21.61
C MET A 114 -17.60 2.05 20.24
N LYS A 115 -18.19 2.78 19.29
CA LYS A 115 -17.58 3.07 17.97
C LYS A 115 -16.11 3.54 18.06
N GLY A 116 -15.77 4.38 19.04
CA GLY A 116 -14.40 4.86 19.25
C GLY A 116 -13.43 3.74 19.61
N LEU A 117 -13.83 2.80 20.48
CA LEU A 117 -12.99 1.65 20.86
C LEU A 117 -12.74 0.73 19.67
N LEU A 118 -13.79 0.43 18.89
CA LEU A 118 -13.66 -0.39 17.69
C LEU A 118 -12.74 0.30 16.68
N TYR A 119 -12.96 1.58 16.37
CA TYR A 119 -12.09 2.34 15.48
C TYR A 119 -10.62 2.33 15.94
N SER A 120 -10.35 2.52 17.23
CA SER A 120 -9.00 2.43 17.78
C SER A 120 -8.40 1.03 17.65
N ALA A 121 -9.18 -0.03 17.88
CA ALA A 121 -8.73 -1.41 17.70
C ALA A 121 -8.32 -1.71 16.26
N ALA A 122 -9.04 -1.16 15.28
CA ALA A 122 -8.68 -1.28 13.86
C ALA A 122 -7.39 -0.53 13.47
N LEU A 123 -6.97 0.45 14.27
CA LEU A 123 -5.70 1.15 14.08
C LEU A 123 -4.52 0.42 14.74
N LEU A 124 -4.75 -0.47 15.71
CA LEU A 124 -3.68 -1.20 16.39
C LEU A 124 -2.73 -1.95 15.43
N PRO A 125 -3.22 -2.68 14.40
CA PRO A 125 -2.35 -3.40 13.48
C PRO A 125 -1.43 -2.48 12.68
N LEU A 126 -1.80 -1.21 12.46
CA LEU A 126 -0.97 -0.24 11.75
C LEU A 126 0.33 0.08 12.51
N PHE A 127 0.31 -0.06 13.84
CA PHE A 127 1.49 0.13 14.69
C PHE A 127 2.26 -1.17 14.94
N ALA A 128 1.62 -2.32 14.73
CA ALA A 128 2.26 -3.61 14.91
C ALA A 128 3.13 -3.94 13.68
N PRO A 129 4.42 -4.26 13.85
CA PRO A 129 5.23 -4.73 12.74
C PRO A 129 4.74 -6.12 12.29
N SER A 130 4.78 -6.40 10.98
CA SER A 130 4.33 -7.69 10.42
C SER A 130 5.00 -8.91 11.07
N LEU A 131 6.28 -8.76 11.48
CA LEU A 131 7.02 -9.80 12.18
C LEU A 131 6.38 -10.18 13.51
N LEU A 132 5.82 -9.22 14.25
CA LEU A 132 5.17 -9.49 15.53
C LEU A 132 3.93 -10.37 15.31
N SER A 133 3.10 -10.06 14.32
CA SER A 133 1.91 -10.86 13.98
C SER A 133 2.27 -12.30 13.62
N ALA A 134 3.32 -12.50 12.82
CA ALA A 134 3.81 -13.84 12.46
C ALA A 134 4.28 -14.63 13.69
N ILE A 135 5.06 -14.00 14.59
CA ILE A 135 5.56 -14.65 15.80
C ILE A 135 4.41 -14.97 16.77
N SER A 136 3.43 -14.06 16.92
CA SER A 136 2.24 -14.30 17.73
C SER A 136 1.45 -15.52 17.23
N LEU A 137 1.30 -15.66 15.91
CA LEU A 137 0.63 -16.82 15.32
C LEU A 137 1.42 -18.12 15.56
N ILE A 138 2.75 -18.08 15.48
CA ILE A 138 3.60 -19.24 15.82
C ILE A 138 3.48 -19.60 17.30
N TYR A 139 3.43 -18.64 18.22
CA TYR A 139 3.23 -18.95 19.64
C TYR A 139 1.84 -19.50 19.94
N LEU A 140 0.85 -19.11 19.15
CA LEU A 140 -0.52 -19.56 19.36
C LEU A 140 -0.78 -20.93 18.72
N PHE A 141 -0.30 -21.16 17.49
CA PHE A 141 -0.63 -22.32 16.66
C PHE A 141 0.57 -23.16 16.20
N GLY A 142 1.79 -22.79 16.58
CA GLY A 142 3.00 -23.54 16.26
C GLY A 142 3.06 -24.90 16.95
N ASN A 143 4.18 -25.61 16.79
CA ASN A 143 4.29 -26.99 17.24
C ASN A 143 4.13 -27.22 18.75
N GLN A 144 4.34 -26.19 19.57
CA GLN A 144 4.08 -26.15 21.01
C GLN A 144 3.10 -25.03 21.39
N GLY A 145 2.28 -24.56 20.44
CA GLY A 145 1.36 -23.45 20.67
C GLY A 145 0.13 -23.84 21.47
N LEU A 146 -0.43 -22.88 22.21
CA LEU A 146 -1.60 -23.07 23.08
C LEU A 146 -2.84 -23.60 22.33
N LEU A 147 -3.00 -23.21 21.06
CA LEU A 147 -4.15 -23.54 20.22
C LEU A 147 -3.82 -24.53 19.09
N LYS A 148 -2.68 -25.21 19.13
CA LYS A 148 -2.30 -26.20 18.09
C LYS A 148 -3.39 -27.26 17.86
N GLY A 149 -4.10 -27.68 18.92
CA GLY A 149 -5.18 -28.67 18.82
C GLY A 149 -6.32 -28.26 17.87
N PHE A 150 -6.56 -26.95 17.69
CA PHE A 150 -7.58 -26.42 16.78
C PHE A 150 -7.22 -26.57 15.30
N LEU A 151 -5.95 -26.92 14.98
CA LEU A 151 -5.54 -27.19 13.61
C LEU A 151 -5.89 -28.62 13.16
N PHE A 152 -6.50 -29.46 14.02
CA PHE A 152 -6.93 -30.84 13.70
C PHE A 152 -5.85 -31.71 13.03
N GLY A 153 -4.59 -31.56 13.46
CA GLY A 153 -3.44 -32.27 12.89
C GLY A 153 -2.75 -31.54 11.73
N GLY A 154 -3.27 -30.40 11.30
CA GLY A 154 -2.64 -29.49 10.35
C GLY A 154 -1.48 -28.68 10.95
N SER A 155 -0.78 -27.95 10.09
CA SER A 155 0.41 -27.15 10.45
C SER A 155 0.26 -25.71 9.97
N ILE A 156 0.77 -24.75 10.76
CA ILE A 156 0.76 -23.32 10.43
C ILE A 156 1.95 -22.93 9.52
N TYR A 157 2.91 -23.82 9.29
CA TYR A 157 4.12 -23.55 8.51
C TYR A 157 3.93 -23.67 6.98
N GLY A 158 2.72 -23.48 6.48
CA GLY A 158 2.36 -23.61 5.06
C GLY A 158 1.48 -22.46 4.55
N PRO A 159 1.02 -22.50 3.28
CA PRO A 159 0.26 -21.42 2.66
C PRO A 159 -0.98 -20.99 3.46
N ALA A 160 -1.69 -21.93 4.09
CA ALA A 160 -2.83 -21.63 4.93
C ALA A 160 -2.47 -20.80 6.17
N GLY A 161 -1.31 -21.05 6.78
CA GLY A 161 -0.85 -20.25 7.91
C GLY A 161 -0.38 -18.86 7.49
N ILE A 162 0.16 -18.71 6.28
CA ILE A 162 0.48 -17.41 5.69
C ILE A 162 -0.82 -16.61 5.48
N VAL A 163 -1.84 -17.22 4.88
CA VAL A 163 -3.16 -16.57 4.71
C VAL A 163 -3.68 -16.08 6.05
N VAL A 164 -3.72 -16.93 7.09
CA VAL A 164 -4.21 -16.55 8.42
C VAL A 164 -3.37 -15.44 9.07
N ALA A 165 -2.06 -15.38 8.81
CA ALA A 165 -1.20 -14.32 9.33
C ALA A 165 -1.44 -12.96 8.64
N ASP A 166 -1.90 -12.98 7.39
CA ASP A 166 -2.17 -11.79 6.56
C ASP A 166 -3.60 -11.24 6.70
N LEU A 167 -4.49 -11.93 7.42
CA LEU A 167 -5.87 -11.47 7.74
C LEU A 167 -5.91 -10.54 8.95
#